data_AF-A0ABD5DYX0-F1
#
_entry.id   AF-A0ABD5DYX0-F1
#
_cell.length_a   1.000
_cell.length_b   1.000
_cell.length_c   1.000
_cell.angle_alpha   90.00
_cell.angle_beta   90.00
_cell.angle_gamma   90.00
#
_symmetry.space_group_name_H-M   'P 1'
#
loop_
_entity.id
_entity.type
_entity.pdbx_description
1 polymer ?
#
loop_
_entity_poly.entity_id
_entity_poly.type
_entity_poly.pdbx_seq_one_letter_code
_entity_poly.pdbx_strand_id
1 'polypeptide(L)'
;MRNVEVRRREQREQEERRREPEAVAPAPKHARLWHVTLSVSGERTPLPDVRRALEQLAHDHPFLLTSRYAADHAEIRYWEEARDLHDAAALALRLWGEHRHTAHLPPWEIVGLEVIDRETYHHRVAENAGPLPAAPVGVHPFRGRSE
;
A
#
# COMPACT_ATOMS: atom_id res chain seq x y z
N MET A 1 49.48 46.70 -7.00
CA MET A 1 48.39 46.59 -6.00
C MET A 1 47.09 45.95 -6.53
N ARG A 2 46.85 45.89 -7.84
CA ARG A 2 45.58 45.40 -8.47
C ARG A 2 45.29 43.89 -8.39
N ASN A 3 46.27 43.04 -8.07
CA ASN A 3 46.12 41.57 -8.10
C ASN A 3 45.58 40.96 -6.80
N VAL A 4 45.58 41.70 -5.69
CA VAL A 4 45.12 41.18 -4.38
C VAL A 4 43.59 41.29 -4.24
N GLU A 5 43.00 42.34 -4.82
CA GLU A 5 41.55 42.56 -4.79
C GLU A 5 40.78 41.56 -5.68
N VAL A 6 41.34 41.22 -6.84
CA VAL A 6 40.75 40.22 -7.75
C VAL A 6 40.70 38.86 -7.07
N ARG A 7 41.79 38.43 -6.44
CA ARG A 7 41.84 37.15 -5.69
C ARG A 7 40.88 37.11 -4.50
N ARG A 8 40.68 38.24 -3.80
CA ARG A 8 39.69 38.33 -2.71
C ARG A 8 38.26 38.25 -3.22
N ARG A 9 37.99 38.76 -4.43
CA ARG A 9 36.67 38.72 -5.04
C ARG A 9 36.32 37.30 -5.50
N GLU A 10 37.27 36.63 -6.16
CA GLU A 10 37.15 35.22 -6.58
C GLU A 10 36.99 34.27 -5.38
N GLN A 11 37.71 34.53 -4.28
CA GLN A 11 37.55 33.76 -3.04
C GLN A 11 36.17 33.94 -2.42
N ARG A 12 35.62 35.17 -2.39
CA ARG A 12 34.27 35.44 -1.87
C ARG A 12 33.19 34.80 -2.73
N GLU A 13 33.34 34.84 -4.06
CA GLU A 13 32.41 34.19 -4.99
C GLU A 13 32.47 32.65 -4.88
N GLN A 14 33.65 32.07 -4.63
CA GLN A 14 33.77 30.64 -4.32
C GLN A 14 33.16 30.29 -2.97
N GLU A 15 33.34 31.12 -1.94
CA GLU A 15 32.74 30.91 -0.62
C GLU A 15 31.21 31.07 -0.65
N GLU A 16 30.68 31.99 -1.45
CA GLU A 16 29.24 32.16 -1.70
C GLU A 16 28.64 30.99 -2.48
N ARG A 17 29.34 30.45 -3.50
CA ARG A 17 28.93 29.21 -4.17
C ARG A 17 28.99 28.00 -3.26
N ARG A 18 29.94 27.96 -2.32
CA ARG A 18 30.03 26.91 -1.28
C ARG A 18 28.97 27.08 -0.18
N ARG A 19 28.35 28.26 -0.11
CA ARG A 19 27.21 28.62 0.76
C ARG A 19 25.89 28.67 0.00
N GLU A 20 25.83 28.22 -1.25
CA GLU A 20 24.54 27.78 -1.80
C GLU A 20 24.04 26.70 -0.85
N PRO A 21 22.83 26.83 -0.29
CA PRO A 21 22.33 25.84 0.64
C PRO A 21 22.30 24.52 -0.12
N GLU A 22 23.19 23.61 0.27
CA GLU A 22 23.11 22.19 -0.07
C GLU A 22 21.65 21.83 0.17
N ALA A 23 20.89 21.68 -0.91
CA ALA A 23 19.45 21.53 -0.85
C ALA A 23 19.22 20.40 0.13
N VAL A 24 18.71 20.73 1.32
CA VAL A 24 18.54 19.78 2.42
C VAL A 24 17.73 18.65 1.81
N ALA A 25 18.39 17.53 1.51
CA ALA A 25 17.71 16.36 1.00
C ALA A 25 16.58 16.12 2.00
N PRO A 26 15.31 16.06 1.55
CA PRO A 26 14.20 15.98 2.48
C PRO A 26 14.49 14.83 3.44
N ALA A 27 14.46 15.14 4.74
CA ALA A 27 14.68 14.15 5.78
C ALA A 27 13.90 12.87 5.44
N PRO A 28 14.46 11.67 5.65
CA PRO A 28 13.82 10.43 5.25
C PRO A 28 12.39 10.44 5.79
N LYS A 29 11.41 10.45 4.87
CA LYS A 29 10.00 10.36 5.26
C LYS A 29 9.87 9.04 6.00
N HIS A 30 9.67 9.10 7.31
CA HIS A 30 9.39 7.93 8.12
C HIS A 30 8.28 7.14 7.42
N ALA A 31 8.43 5.81 7.37
CA ALA A 31 7.47 4.98 6.68
C ALA A 31 6.08 5.22 7.27
N ARG A 32 5.10 5.43 6.38
CA ARG A 32 3.72 5.75 6.72
C ARG A 32 2.89 4.49 6.53
N LEU A 33 1.84 4.35 7.32
CA LEU A 33 0.86 3.28 7.14
C LEU A 33 -0.20 3.69 6.13
N TRP A 34 -0.45 2.82 5.15
CA TRP A 34 -1.40 2.95 4.07
C TRP A 34 -2.44 1.84 4.16
N HIS A 35 -3.72 2.18 4.13
CA HIS A 35 -4.75 1.15 4.01
C HIS A 35 -4.87 0.74 2.55
N VAL A 36 -4.66 -0.54 2.28
CA VAL A 36 -4.77 -1.15 0.95
C VAL A 36 -6.07 -1.94 0.88
N THR A 37 -6.82 -1.78 -0.22
CA THR A 37 -7.88 -2.68 -0.65
C THR A 37 -7.51 -3.24 -2.02
N LEU A 38 -7.32 -4.55 -2.11
CA LEU A 38 -7.05 -5.26 -3.35
C LEU A 38 -8.28 -6.08 -3.74
N SER A 39 -8.82 -5.83 -4.93
CA SER A 39 -9.96 -6.56 -5.49
C SER A 39 -9.46 -7.50 -6.59
N VAL A 40 -9.84 -8.77 -6.48
CA VAL A 40 -9.47 -9.82 -7.43
C VAL A 40 -10.70 -10.55 -7.92
N SER A 41 -10.71 -10.99 -9.17
CA SER A 41 -11.84 -11.72 -9.75
C SER A 41 -11.41 -12.64 -10.89
N GLY A 42 -12.19 -13.68 -11.14
CA GLY A 42 -12.01 -14.58 -12.26
C GLY A 42 -12.98 -15.76 -12.21
N GLU A 43 -12.55 -16.91 -12.75
CA GLU A 43 -13.39 -18.10 -12.86
C GLU A 43 -13.89 -18.63 -11.51
N ARG A 44 -15.10 -19.18 -11.52
CA ARG A 44 -15.72 -19.70 -10.29
C ARG A 44 -14.89 -20.82 -9.68
N THR A 45 -14.54 -20.65 -8.40
CA THR A 45 -13.79 -21.60 -7.58
C THR A 45 -14.64 -22.02 -6.38
N PRO A 46 -14.60 -23.30 -5.95
CA PRO A 46 -15.35 -23.74 -4.77
C PRO A 46 -15.02 -22.91 -3.53
N LEU A 47 -16.04 -22.44 -2.81
CA LEU A 47 -15.89 -21.57 -1.63
C LEU A 47 -14.93 -22.13 -0.56
N PRO A 48 -14.89 -23.44 -0.25
CA PRO A 48 -13.93 -23.98 0.71
C PRO A 48 -12.47 -23.81 0.26
N ASP A 49 -12.20 -23.93 -1.04
CA ASP A 49 -10.85 -23.76 -1.58
C ASP A 49 -10.44 -22.28 -1.53
N VAL A 50 -11.34 -21.37 -1.91
CA VAL A 50 -11.11 -19.92 -1.79
C VAL A 50 -10.83 -19.53 -0.35
N ARG A 51 -11.64 -20.04 0.59
CA ARG A 51 -11.46 -19.79 2.02
C ARG A 51 -10.09 -20.25 2.50
N ARG A 52 -9.71 -21.50 2.23
CA ARG A 52 -8.41 -22.07 2.64
C ARG A 52 -7.24 -21.26 2.07
N ALA A 53 -7.34 -20.85 0.80
CA ALA A 53 -6.30 -20.08 0.15
C ALA A 53 -6.12 -18.69 0.79
N LEU A 54 -7.22 -18.01 1.09
CA LEU A 54 -7.18 -16.72 1.79
C LEU A 54 -6.72 -16.84 3.24
N GLU A 55 -7.05 -17.93 3.93
CA GLU A 55 -6.53 -18.24 5.27
C GLU A 55 -5.01 -18.47 5.22
N GLN A 56 -4.51 -19.17 4.18
CA GLN A 56 -3.07 -19.33 3.98
C GLN A 56 -2.37 -18.01 3.65
N LEU A 57 -2.98 -17.16 2.81
CA LEU A 57 -2.45 -15.82 2.53
C LEU A 57 -2.36 -14.98 3.81
N ALA A 58 -3.37 -15.04 4.68
CA ALA A 58 -3.36 -14.36 5.97
C ALA A 58 -2.29 -14.91 6.93
N HIS A 59 -1.95 -16.19 6.82
CA HIS A 59 -0.87 -16.81 7.58
C HIS A 59 0.51 -16.36 7.06
N ASP A 60 0.71 -16.34 5.75
CA ASP A 60 1.96 -15.96 5.09
C ASP A 60 2.26 -14.46 5.23
N HIS A 61 1.22 -13.63 5.37
CA HIS A 61 1.31 -12.19 5.51
C HIS A 61 0.71 -11.70 6.85
N PRO A 62 1.42 -11.92 7.97
CA PRO A 62 0.88 -11.69 9.30
C PRO A 62 0.89 -10.20 9.67
N PHE A 63 -0.18 -9.48 9.36
CA PHE A 63 -0.65 -8.28 10.08
C PHE A 63 -2.02 -7.84 9.51
N LEU A 64 -2.89 -7.27 10.37
CA LEU A 64 -4.18 -6.59 10.09
C LEU A 64 -4.96 -6.94 8.79
N LEU A 65 -4.88 -8.19 8.33
CA LEU A 65 -5.44 -8.64 7.08
C LEU A 65 -6.88 -9.10 7.32
N THR A 66 -7.79 -8.54 6.54
CA THR A 66 -9.18 -8.95 6.48
C THR A 66 -9.53 -9.22 5.02
N SER A 67 -10.21 -10.32 4.76
CA SER A 67 -10.63 -10.68 3.40
C SER A 67 -12.10 -10.97 3.34
N ARG A 68 -12.74 -10.53 2.25
CA ARG A 68 -14.10 -10.91 1.88
C ARG A 68 -14.07 -11.70 0.58
N TYR A 69 -14.88 -12.75 0.46
CA TYR A 69 -14.83 -13.60 -0.73
C TYR A 69 -16.18 -14.15 -1.17
N ALA A 70 -16.30 -14.40 -2.46
CA ALA A 70 -17.37 -15.15 -3.11
C ALA A 70 -16.74 -16.22 -4.00
N ALA A 71 -17.56 -16.88 -4.82
CA ALA A 71 -17.08 -17.95 -5.69
C ALA A 71 -16.21 -17.43 -6.85
N ASP A 72 -16.29 -16.16 -7.22
CA ASP A 72 -15.66 -15.56 -8.42
C ASP A 72 -14.88 -14.27 -8.12
N HIS A 73 -14.83 -13.83 -6.87
CA HIS A 73 -14.08 -12.64 -6.48
C HIS A 73 -13.73 -12.63 -5.00
N ALA A 74 -12.74 -11.81 -4.66
CA ALA A 74 -12.41 -11.46 -3.29
C ALA A 74 -11.91 -10.00 -3.17
N GLU A 75 -12.06 -9.45 -1.97
CA GLU A 75 -11.45 -8.21 -1.52
C GLU A 75 -10.52 -8.53 -0.37
N ILE A 76 -9.26 -8.10 -0.46
CA ILE A 76 -8.24 -8.26 0.58
C ILE A 76 -7.90 -6.86 1.10
N ARG A 77 -7.89 -6.68 2.42
CA ARG A 77 -7.66 -5.39 3.08
C ARG A 77 -6.61 -5.51 4.16
N TYR A 78 -5.63 -4.61 4.17
CA TYR A 78 -4.54 -4.61 5.14
C TYR A 78 -3.87 -3.23 5.24
N TRP A 79 -2.94 -3.07 6.19
CA TRP A 79 -2.17 -1.84 6.39
C TRP A 79 -0.71 -1.98 5.95
N GLU A 80 -0.35 -1.41 4.82
CA GLU A 80 1.01 -1.46 4.28
C GLU A 80 1.90 -0.34 4.84
N GLU A 81 3.16 -0.65 5.16
CA GLU A 81 4.15 0.33 5.58
C GLU A 81 5.00 0.75 4.37
N ALA A 82 4.88 2.01 3.94
CA ALA A 82 5.61 2.52 2.79
C ALA A 82 5.91 4.02 2.89
N ARG A 83 6.94 4.49 2.18
CA ARG A 83 7.37 5.90 2.19
C ARG A 83 6.35 6.82 1.51
N ASP A 84 5.73 6.34 0.45
CA ASP A 84 4.71 7.04 -0.32
C ASP A 84 3.67 6.08 -0.92
N LEU A 85 2.65 6.66 -1.57
CA LEU A 85 1.55 5.94 -2.21
C LEU A 85 2.05 4.98 -3.29
N HIS A 86 3.07 5.37 -4.06
CA HIS A 86 3.56 4.58 -5.19
C HIS A 86 4.24 3.31 -4.67
N ASP A 87 5.08 3.45 -3.64
CA ASP A 87 5.72 2.32 -2.98
C ASP A 87 4.67 1.35 -2.41
N ALA A 88 3.63 1.87 -1.71
CA ALA A 88 2.55 1.04 -1.17
C ALA A 88 1.79 0.28 -2.27
N ALA A 89 1.46 0.95 -3.37
CA ALA A 89 0.79 0.32 -4.51
C ALA A 89 1.66 -0.78 -5.15
N ALA A 90 2.96 -0.53 -5.31
CA ALA A 90 3.89 -1.51 -5.86
C ALA A 90 4.02 -2.76 -4.98
N LEU A 91 4.09 -2.59 -3.65
CA LEU A 91 4.10 -3.69 -2.70
C LEU A 91 2.80 -4.51 -2.78
N ALA A 92 1.65 -3.84 -2.88
CA ALA A 92 0.35 -4.52 -2.99
C ALA A 92 0.20 -5.37 -4.24
N LEU A 93 0.60 -4.85 -5.39
CA LEU A 93 0.58 -5.59 -6.65
C LEU A 93 1.53 -6.80 -6.62
N ARG A 94 2.66 -6.66 -5.93
CA ARG A 94 3.67 -7.71 -5.78
C ARG A 94 3.18 -8.84 -4.86
N LEU A 95 2.51 -8.50 -3.76
CA LEU A 95 1.98 -9.47 -2.79
C LEU A 95 1.13 -10.55 -3.47
N TRP A 96 0.21 -10.15 -4.34
CA TRP A 96 -0.63 -11.10 -5.09
C TRP A 96 0.21 -12.01 -5.98
N GLY A 97 1.11 -11.44 -6.77
CA GLY A 97 1.96 -12.19 -7.70
C GLY A 97 2.87 -13.22 -7.01
N GLU A 98 3.41 -12.85 -5.84
CA GLU A 98 4.31 -13.69 -5.04
C GLU A 98 3.58 -14.81 -4.31
N HIS A 99 2.40 -14.53 -3.74
CA HIS A 99 1.72 -15.48 -2.87
C HIS A 99 0.66 -16.32 -3.60
N ARG A 100 0.33 -16.03 -4.87
CA ARG A 100 -0.71 -16.79 -5.59
C ARG A 100 -0.45 -18.30 -5.58
N HIS A 101 0.80 -18.69 -5.73
CA HIS A 101 1.19 -20.10 -5.79
C HIS A 101 1.35 -20.70 -4.40
N THR A 102 1.99 -20.00 -3.47
CA THR A 102 2.24 -20.52 -2.12
C THR A 102 0.95 -20.66 -1.32
N ALA A 103 0.04 -19.70 -1.46
CA ALA A 103 -1.26 -19.71 -0.81
C ALA A 103 -2.33 -20.49 -1.58
N HIS A 104 -2.01 -21.07 -2.75
CA HIS A 104 -2.96 -21.78 -3.62
C HIS A 104 -4.19 -20.92 -3.99
N LEU A 105 -3.95 -19.63 -4.26
CA LEU A 105 -5.02 -18.72 -4.67
C LEU A 105 -5.57 -19.14 -6.03
N PRO A 106 -6.88 -18.94 -6.28
CA PRO A 106 -7.45 -19.10 -7.60
C PRO A 106 -6.66 -18.28 -8.64
N PRO A 107 -6.63 -18.69 -9.92
CA PRO A 107 -5.99 -17.94 -11.00
C PRO A 107 -6.82 -16.71 -11.39
N TRP A 108 -7.14 -15.87 -10.41
CA TRP A 108 -7.87 -14.63 -10.55
C TRP A 108 -6.93 -13.48 -10.84
N GLU A 109 -7.46 -12.49 -11.54
CA GLU A 109 -6.75 -11.27 -11.91
C GLU A 109 -7.04 -10.17 -10.89
N ILE A 110 -6.10 -9.24 -10.74
CA ILE A 110 -6.34 -8.00 -10.01
C ILE A 110 -7.25 -7.12 -10.87
N VAL A 111 -8.43 -6.80 -10.34
CA VAL A 111 -9.44 -5.97 -11.02
C VAL A 111 -9.62 -4.60 -10.36
N GLY A 112 -9.04 -4.39 -9.18
CA GLY A 112 -9.07 -3.11 -8.49
C GLY A 112 -7.99 -3.00 -7.42
N LEU A 113 -7.47 -1.78 -7.26
CA LEU A 113 -6.55 -1.42 -6.19
C LEU A 113 -6.93 -0.05 -5.66
N GLU A 114 -7.13 0.03 -4.35
CA GLU A 114 -7.27 1.29 -3.63
C GLU A 114 -6.17 1.37 -2.57
N VAL A 115 -5.50 2.52 -2.52
CA VAL A 115 -4.47 2.83 -1.52
C VAL A 115 -4.79 4.21 -0.96
N ILE A 116 -5.06 4.28 0.33
CA ILE A 116 -5.41 5.54 1.01
C ILE A 116 -4.59 5.69 2.28
N ASP A 117 -4.29 6.94 2.66
CA ASP A 117 -3.62 7.19 3.91
C ASP A 117 -4.56 7.00 5.12
N ARG A 118 -3.95 6.99 6.30
CA ARG A 118 -4.66 6.75 7.56
C ARG A 118 -5.75 7.80 7.85
N GLU A 119 -5.54 9.05 7.47
CA GLU A 119 -6.50 10.14 7.70
C GLU A 119 -7.73 9.97 6.82
N THR A 120 -7.52 9.71 5.52
CA THR A 120 -8.58 9.43 4.55
C THR A 120 -9.39 8.21 4.95
N TYR A 121 -8.72 7.14 5.45
CA TYR A 121 -9.41 5.96 5.96
C TYR A 121 -10.36 6.30 7.11
N HIS A 122 -9.87 7.01 8.14
CA HIS A 122 -10.68 7.38 9.31
C HIS A 122 -11.85 8.30 8.93
N HIS A 123 -11.63 9.25 8.03
CA HIS A 123 -12.68 10.12 7.51
C HIS A 123 -13.81 9.29 6.86
N ARG A 124 -13.45 8.38 5.95
CA ARG A 124 -14.44 7.53 5.27
C ARG A 124 -15.19 6.60 6.21
N VAL A 125 -14.52 6.05 7.24
CA VAL A 125 -15.19 5.26 8.27
C VAL A 125 -16.17 6.11 9.07
N ALA A 126 -15.80 7.34 9.45
CA ALA A 126 -16.67 8.25 10.19
C ALA A 126 -17.92 8.66 9.39
N GLU A 127 -17.80 8.81 8.08
CA GLU A 127 -18.91 9.20 7.19
C GLU A 127 -19.84 8.04 6.82
N ASN A 128 -19.55 6.79 7.23
CA ASN A 128 -20.16 5.58 6.67
C ASN A 128 -20.07 5.48 5.13
N ALA A 129 -19.24 6.33 4.51
CA ALA A 129 -18.97 6.36 3.08
C ALA A 129 -17.76 5.48 2.71
N GLY A 130 -17.11 4.89 3.72
CA GLY A 130 -15.97 4.01 3.58
C GLY A 130 -16.32 2.53 3.51
N PRO A 131 -15.35 1.68 3.14
CA PRO A 131 -15.51 0.25 3.29
C PRO A 131 -15.86 -0.05 4.75
N LEU A 132 -16.83 -0.96 4.97
CA LEU A 132 -17.34 -1.33 6.30
C LEU A 132 -16.18 -1.39 7.31
N PRO A 133 -16.34 -0.86 8.55
CA PRO A 133 -15.28 -0.87 9.54
C PRO A 133 -14.68 -2.28 9.59
N ALA A 134 -13.35 -2.37 9.57
CA ALA A 134 -12.60 -3.61 9.42
C ALA A 134 -13.37 -4.74 10.11
N ALA A 135 -13.91 -5.67 9.30
CA ALA A 135 -14.61 -6.83 9.81
C ALA A 135 -13.71 -7.52 10.87
N PRO A 136 -14.26 -8.29 11.82
CA PRO A 136 -13.42 -9.05 12.74
C PRO A 136 -12.30 -9.74 11.94
N VAL A 137 -11.05 -9.62 12.40
CA VAL A 137 -9.85 -10.12 11.68
C VAL A 137 -10.11 -11.51 11.10
N GLY A 138 -9.69 -11.75 9.86
CA GLY A 138 -9.85 -13.04 9.18
C GLY A 138 -10.61 -12.98 7.86
N VAL A 139 -11.11 -14.14 7.44
CA VAL A 139 -11.65 -14.41 6.10
C VAL A 139 -13.15 -14.67 6.19
N HIS A 140 -13.95 -13.85 5.51
CA HIS A 140 -15.42 -13.87 5.62
C HIS A 140 -16.07 -13.94 4.24
N PRO A 141 -17.14 -14.71 4.04
CA PRO A 141 -17.87 -14.63 2.77
C PRO A 141 -18.52 -13.25 2.60
N PHE A 142 -18.72 -12.80 1.36
CA PHE A 142 -19.69 -11.72 1.11
C PHE A 142 -21.05 -12.19 1.62
N ARG A 143 -21.74 -11.37 2.42
CA ARG A 143 -23.13 -11.65 2.78
C ARG A 143 -23.93 -11.60 1.49
N GLY A 144 -24.51 -12.74 1.09
CA GLY A 144 -25.50 -12.73 0.03
C GLY A 144 -26.63 -11.79 0.44
N ARG A 145 -27.05 -10.90 -0.45
CA ARG A 145 -28.46 -10.53 -0.44
C ARG A 145 -29.18 -11.84 -0.74
N SER A 146 -29.91 -12.36 0.24
CA SER A 146 -30.91 -13.39 -0.03
C SER A 146 -31.87 -12.77 -1.04
N GLU A 147 -31.75 -13.15 -2.31
CA GLU A 147 -32.87 -13.06 -3.24
C GLU A 147 -33.84 -14.21 -2.96
#